data_AF-A0A817QZN0-F1
#
_entry.id   AF-A0A817QZN0-F1
#
_cell.length_a   1.000
_cell.length_b   1.000
_cell.length_c   1.000
_cell.angle_alpha   90.00
_cell.angle_beta   90.00
_cell.angle_gamma   90.00
#
_symmetry.space_group_name_H-M   'P 1'
#
loop_
_entity.id
_entity.type
_entity.pdbx_description
1 polymer ?
#
loop_
_entity_poly.entity_id
_entity_poly.type
_entity_poly.pdbx_seq_one_letter_code
_entity_poly.pdbx_strand_id
1 'polypeptide(L)'
;MSAIKNQTREPVDSLEKHLLHYLHKCTQHVKKLAENRIQLAKAQMEEYKALEDFQQVATPIHWNIHLTLKSKIKTWSTKNKNYRSITKRIELDLPPKFISKIDFRFKIDESIISQEESQILYNQMRQITKNYRVETMTLYEQASAREYELITNEIK
;
A
#
# COMPACT_ATOMS: atom_id res chain seq x y z
N MET A 1 -15.16 -21.33 -56.81
CA MET A 1 -15.00 -19.95 -56.28
C MET A 1 -15.26 -19.87 -54.76
N SER A 2 -14.79 -20.80 -53.92
CA SER A 2 -15.00 -20.74 -52.45
C SER A 2 -13.71 -20.68 -51.61
N ALA A 3 -12.53 -20.94 -52.18
CA ALA A 3 -11.28 -21.00 -51.41
C ALA A 3 -10.70 -19.60 -51.06
N ILE A 4 -10.92 -18.61 -51.92
CA ILE A 4 -10.32 -17.25 -51.76
C ILE A 4 -11.00 -16.45 -50.63
N LYS A 5 -12.27 -16.74 -50.32
CA LYS A 5 -13.01 -16.09 -49.23
C LYS A 5 -12.56 -16.53 -47.82
N ASN A 6 -11.96 -17.72 -47.68
CA ASN A 6 -11.54 -18.24 -46.37
C ASN A 6 -10.12 -17.80 -46.00
N GLN A 7 -9.21 -17.63 -46.97
CA GLN A 7 -7.82 -17.22 -46.71
C GLN A 7 -7.66 -15.76 -46.25
N THR A 8 -8.61 -14.89 -46.61
CA THR A 8 -8.61 -13.48 -46.18
C THR A 8 -9.24 -13.26 -44.81
N ARG A 9 -9.95 -14.25 -44.27
CA ARG A 9 -10.69 -14.14 -43.01
C ARG A 9 -9.84 -14.50 -41.79
N GLU A 10 -8.95 -15.50 -41.90
CA GLU A 10 -8.01 -15.85 -40.83
C GLU A 10 -7.16 -14.68 -40.29
N PRO A 11 -6.53 -13.82 -41.12
CA PRO A 11 -5.77 -12.68 -40.60
C PRO A 11 -6.67 -11.64 -39.94
N VAL A 12 -7.91 -11.47 -40.41
CA VAL A 12 -8.90 -10.55 -39.83
C VAL A 12 -9.40 -11.07 -38.49
N ASP A 13 -9.77 -12.36 -38.41
CA ASP A 13 -10.21 -13.03 -37.18
C ASP A 13 -9.09 -13.02 -36.12
N SER A 14 -7.83 -13.19 -36.55
CA SER A 14 -6.65 -13.08 -35.67
C SER A 14 -6.50 -11.66 -35.12
N LEU A 15 -6.67 -10.64 -35.96
CA LEU A 15 -6.63 -9.22 -35.56
C LEU A 15 -7.75 -8.88 -34.57
N GLU A 16 -8.98 -9.30 -34.86
CA GLU A 16 -10.13 -9.14 -33.96
C GLU A 16 -9.89 -9.80 -32.60
N LYS A 17 -9.34 -11.01 -32.58
CA LYS A 17 -8.99 -11.71 -31.34
C LYS A 17 -7.94 -10.96 -30.53
N HIS A 18 -6.92 -10.38 -31.18
CA HIS A 18 -5.91 -9.57 -30.49
C HIS A 18 -6.50 -8.25 -29.95
N LEU A 19 -7.37 -7.59 -30.71
CA LEU A 19 -8.07 -6.37 -30.29
C LEU A 19 -8.99 -6.66 -29.09
N LEU A 20 -9.78 -7.72 -29.14
CA LEU A 20 -10.64 -8.14 -28.05
C LEU A 20 -9.84 -8.51 -26.79
N HIS A 21 -8.70 -9.19 -26.94
CA HIS A 21 -7.82 -9.51 -25.82
C HIS A 21 -7.22 -8.25 -25.19
N TYR A 22 -6.81 -7.28 -26.01
CA TYR A 22 -6.32 -5.99 -25.53
C TYR A 22 -7.41 -5.21 -24.78
N LEU A 23 -8.61 -5.08 -25.37
CA LEU A 23 -9.75 -4.44 -24.74
C LEU A 23 -10.13 -5.13 -23.42
N HIS A 24 -10.08 -6.47 -23.38
CA HIS A 24 -10.33 -7.22 -22.16
C HIS A 24 -9.31 -6.89 -21.08
N LYS A 25 -8.00 -6.91 -21.39
CA LYS A 25 -6.95 -6.51 -20.43
C LYS A 25 -7.13 -5.07 -19.93
N CYS A 26 -7.49 -4.14 -20.81
CA CYS A 26 -7.74 -2.76 -20.44
C CYS A 26 -9.00 -2.58 -19.56
N THR A 27 -10.04 -3.41 -19.75
CA THR A 27 -11.32 -3.29 -19.02
C THR A 27 -11.42 -4.16 -17.77
N GLN A 28 -10.53 -5.15 -17.59
CA GLN A 28 -10.47 -6.02 -16.40
C GLN A 28 -10.37 -5.23 -15.10
N HIS A 29 -9.57 -4.16 -15.06
CA HIS A 29 -9.44 -3.32 -13.87
C HIS A 29 -10.76 -2.61 -13.51
N VAL A 30 -11.52 -2.16 -14.51
CA VAL A 30 -12.82 -1.50 -14.31
C VAL A 30 -13.83 -2.50 -13.77
N LYS A 31 -13.87 -3.72 -14.32
CA LYS A 31 -14.74 -4.80 -13.82
C LYS A 31 -14.44 -5.13 -12.35
N LYS A 32 -13.16 -5.36 -12.02
CA LYS A 32 -12.73 -5.62 -10.63
C LYS A 32 -13.09 -4.47 -9.69
N LEU A 33 -12.95 -3.23 -10.16
CA LEU A 33 -13.31 -2.05 -9.37
C LEU A 33 -14.83 -1.97 -9.12
N ALA A 34 -15.66 -2.30 -10.11
CA ALA A 34 -17.11 -2.39 -9.94
C ALA A 34 -17.51 -3.51 -8.98
N GLU A 35 -16.91 -4.70 -9.10
CA GLU A 35 -17.13 -5.83 -8.18
C GLU A 35 -16.78 -5.45 -6.73
N ASN A 36 -15.64 -4.81 -6.52
CA ASN A 36 -15.24 -4.32 -5.19
C ASN A 36 -16.24 -3.30 -4.63
N ARG A 37 -16.79 -2.41 -5.47
CA ARG A 37 -17.82 -1.44 -5.04
C ARG A 37 -19.12 -2.13 -4.63
N ILE A 38 -19.55 -3.14 -5.38
CA ILE A 38 -20.74 -3.92 -5.05
C ILE A 38 -20.54 -4.67 -3.73
N GLN A 39 -19.38 -5.31 -3.55
CA GLN A 39 -19.06 -5.99 -2.29
C GLN A 39 -19.03 -5.01 -1.11
N LEU A 40 -18.43 -3.83 -1.29
CA LEU A 40 -18.42 -2.78 -0.27
C LEU A 40 -19.85 -2.35 0.10
N ALA A 41 -20.71 -2.12 -0.89
CA ALA A 41 -22.10 -1.73 -0.65
C ALA A 41 -22.89 -2.81 0.10
N LYS A 42 -22.68 -4.10 -0.22
CA LYS A 42 -23.27 -5.21 0.51
C LYS A 42 -22.83 -5.24 1.97
N ALA A 43 -21.52 -5.13 2.21
CA ALA A 43 -20.97 -5.10 3.57
C ALA A 43 -21.52 -3.91 4.38
N GLN A 44 -21.64 -2.73 3.77
CA GLN A 44 -22.24 -1.55 4.41
C GLN A 44 -23.71 -1.76 4.77
N MET A 45 -24.47 -2.46 3.91
CA MET A 45 -25.87 -2.78 4.19
C MET A 45 -25.99 -3.78 5.35
N GLU A 46 -25.11 -4.78 5.41
CA GLU A 46 -25.03 -5.73 6.52
C GLU A 46 -24.64 -5.04 7.84
N GLU A 47 -23.64 -4.16 7.81
CA GLU A 47 -23.23 -3.35 8.97
C GLU A 47 -24.37 -2.46 9.48
N TYR A 48 -25.12 -1.82 8.57
CA TYR A 48 -26.26 -0.99 8.93
C TYR A 48 -27.36 -1.81 9.62
N LYS A 49 -27.70 -2.98 9.06
CA LYS A 49 -28.69 -3.87 9.65
C LYS A 49 -28.26 -4.37 11.03
N ALA A 50 -26.99 -4.75 11.18
CA ALA A 50 -26.43 -5.15 12.48
C ALA A 50 -26.49 -4.02 13.51
N LEU A 51 -26.34 -2.76 13.09
CA LEU A 51 -26.49 -1.60 13.96
C LEU A 51 -27.94 -1.38 14.39
N GLU A 52 -28.92 -1.55 13.48
CA GLU A 52 -30.34 -1.49 13.81
C GLU A 52 -30.74 -2.59 14.79
N ASP A 53 -30.29 -3.83 14.55
CA ASP A 53 -30.53 -4.96 15.44
C ASP A 53 -29.90 -4.71 16.83
N PHE A 54 -28.69 -4.15 16.86
CA PHE A 54 -28.05 -3.73 18.11
C PHE A 54 -28.86 -2.64 18.82
N GLN A 55 -29.38 -1.64 18.10
CA GLN A 55 -30.21 -0.59 18.70
C GLN A 55 -31.45 -1.13 19.40
N GLN A 56 -32.08 -2.16 18.84
CA GLN A 56 -33.30 -2.76 19.38
C GLN A 56 -33.05 -3.60 20.65
N VAL A 57 -31.85 -4.20 20.78
CA VAL A 57 -31.55 -5.19 21.83
C VAL A 57 -30.56 -4.66 22.88
N ALA A 58 -29.81 -3.58 22.58
CA ALA A 58 -28.75 -3.09 23.45
C ALA A 58 -29.28 -2.41 24.72
N THR A 59 -28.69 -2.77 25.86
CA THR A 59 -28.88 -2.07 27.12
C THR A 59 -28.07 -0.75 27.13
N PRO A 60 -28.36 0.19 28.04
CA PRO A 60 -27.55 1.40 28.21
C PRO A 60 -26.06 1.13 28.46
N ILE A 61 -25.73 0.02 29.14
CA ILE A 61 -24.35 -0.40 29.38
C ILE A 61 -23.68 -0.82 28.05
N HIS A 62 -24.37 -1.59 27.21
CA HIS A 62 -23.87 -1.98 25.89
C HIS A 62 -23.63 -0.76 25.00
N TRP A 63 -24.48 0.26 25.08
CA TRP A 63 -24.29 1.52 24.37
C TRP A 63 -23.05 2.29 24.81
N ASN A 64 -22.83 2.41 26.11
CA ASN A 64 -21.65 3.07 26.65
C ASN A 64 -20.36 2.36 26.23
N ILE A 65 -20.36 1.02 26.23
CA ILE A 65 -19.25 0.21 25.73
C ILE A 65 -19.04 0.46 24.22
N HIS A 66 -20.10 0.44 23.41
CA HIS A 66 -20.00 0.72 21.96
C HIS A 66 -19.40 2.10 21.69
N LEU A 67 -19.90 3.15 22.34
CA LEU A 67 -19.41 4.51 22.15
C LEU A 67 -17.94 4.67 22.56
N THR A 68 -17.54 4.01 23.65
CA THR A 68 -16.15 4.02 24.13
C THR A 68 -15.22 3.25 23.21
N LEU A 69 -15.63 2.09 22.71
CA LEU A 69 -14.82 1.23 21.84
C LEU A 69 -14.76 1.74 20.40
N LYS A 70 -15.80 2.41 19.89
CA LYS A 70 -15.87 2.85 18.49
C LYS A 70 -14.70 3.77 18.12
N SER A 71 -14.36 4.73 18.97
CA SER A 71 -13.23 5.64 18.73
C SER A 71 -11.90 4.88 18.81
N LYS A 72 -11.73 4.00 19.80
CA LYS A 72 -10.54 3.18 19.99
C LYS A 72 -10.29 2.23 18.81
N ILE A 73 -11.32 1.53 18.33
CA ILE A 73 -11.26 0.62 17.18
C ILE A 73 -10.87 1.39 15.90
N LYS A 74 -11.38 2.61 15.72
CA LYS A 74 -10.99 3.46 14.58
C LYS A 74 -9.50 3.83 14.62
N THR A 75 -9.02 4.24 15.80
CA THR A 75 -7.60 4.52 16.03
C THR A 75 -6.75 3.28 15.79
N TRP A 76 -7.15 2.13 16.34
CA TRP A 76 -6.50 0.84 16.15
C TRP A 76 -6.39 0.44 14.69
N SER A 77 -7.48 0.54 13.93
CA SER A 77 -7.49 0.22 12.50
C SER A 77 -6.48 1.07 11.72
N THR A 78 -6.40 2.36 12.06
CA THR A 78 -5.43 3.28 11.47
C THR A 78 -3.99 2.89 11.83
N LYS A 79 -3.70 2.66 13.11
CA LYS A 79 -2.35 2.29 13.58
C LYS A 79 -1.91 0.93 13.05
N ASN A 80 -2.80 -0.06 13.02
CA ASN A 80 -2.55 -1.38 12.42
C ASN A 80 -2.22 -1.26 10.93
N LYS A 81 -3.00 -0.49 10.17
CA LYS A 81 -2.74 -0.25 8.73
C LYS A 81 -1.37 0.40 8.52
N ASN A 82 -1.02 1.39 9.33
CA ASN A 82 0.28 2.05 9.25
C ASN A 82 1.42 1.08 9.53
N TYR A 83 1.33 0.33 10.63
CA TYR A 83 2.32 -0.69 11.00
C TYR A 83 2.51 -1.71 9.87
N ARG A 84 1.43 -2.35 9.40
CA ARG A 84 1.49 -3.31 8.28
C ARG A 84 2.05 -2.70 6.99
N SER A 85 1.78 -1.43 6.73
CA SER A 85 2.35 -0.74 5.57
C SER A 85 3.84 -0.49 5.70
N ILE A 86 4.35 -0.30 6.92
CA ILE A 86 5.77 -0.03 7.18
C ILE A 86 6.57 -1.32 7.11
N THR A 87 6.08 -2.39 7.74
CA THR A 87 6.71 -3.72 7.64
C THR A 87 6.87 -4.14 6.18
N LYS A 88 5.82 -4.01 5.36
CA LYS A 88 5.90 -4.29 3.92
C LYS A 88 6.87 -3.39 3.15
N ARG A 89 7.04 -2.14 3.57
CA ARG A 89 7.99 -1.21 2.95
C ARG A 89 9.42 -1.60 3.27
N ILE A 90 9.68 -2.07 4.48
CA ILE A 90 10.98 -2.59 4.90
C ILE A 90 11.32 -3.86 4.15
N GLU A 91 10.38 -4.81 4.05
CA GLU A 91 10.53 -6.04 3.26
C GLU A 91 10.92 -5.77 1.80
N LEU A 92 10.42 -4.66 1.23
CA LEU A 92 10.65 -4.28 -0.16
C LEU A 92 11.77 -3.24 -0.36
N ASP A 93 12.49 -2.82 0.69
CA ASP A 93 13.48 -1.73 0.67
C ASP A 93 12.94 -0.42 0.06
N LEU A 94 11.68 -0.10 0.36
CA LEU A 94 10.94 1.06 -0.15
C LEU A 94 10.75 2.13 0.95
N PRO A 95 11.69 3.07 1.12
CA PRO A 95 11.60 4.07 2.18
C PRO A 95 10.31 4.91 2.07
N PRO A 96 9.68 5.27 3.20
CA PRO A 96 8.63 6.27 3.25
C PRO A 96 9.03 7.58 2.56
N LYS A 97 8.03 8.29 2.00
CA LYS A 97 8.24 9.52 1.22
C LYS A 97 9.03 10.61 1.97
N PHE A 98 8.95 10.68 3.29
CA PHE A 98 9.68 11.68 4.08
C PHE A 98 11.18 11.35 4.19
N ILE A 99 11.54 10.06 4.25
CA ILE A 99 12.93 9.60 4.22
C ILE A 99 13.52 9.80 2.83
N SER A 100 12.74 9.52 1.78
CA SER A 100 13.19 9.66 0.39
C SER A 100 13.31 11.11 -0.10
N LYS A 101 12.79 12.09 0.67
CA LYS A 101 12.86 13.52 0.34
C LYS A 101 14.19 14.18 0.73
N ILE A 102 14.97 13.53 1.59
CA ILE A 102 16.27 14.07 2.01
C ILE A 102 17.25 13.81 0.88
N ASP A 103 17.79 14.89 0.31
CA ASP A 103 18.80 14.81 -0.74
C ASP A 103 20.17 14.57 -0.12
N PHE A 104 20.72 13.38 -0.37
CA PHE A 104 22.07 12.99 0.07
C PHE A 104 23.11 13.13 -1.03
N ARG A 105 22.82 13.91 -2.09
CA ARG A 105 23.80 14.22 -3.14
C ARG A 105 24.94 15.03 -2.56
N PHE A 106 26.03 14.33 -2.30
CA PHE A 106 27.31 14.91 -1.94
C PHE A 106 28.18 15.03 -3.19
N LYS A 107 28.87 16.15 -3.36
CA LYS A 107 29.88 16.36 -4.39
C LYS A 107 31.16 16.79 -3.70
N ILE A 108 32.24 16.10 -4.03
CA ILE A 108 33.58 16.43 -3.52
C ILE A 108 34.26 17.31 -4.55
N ASP A 109 35.05 18.28 -4.08
CA ASP A 109 35.97 18.99 -4.96
C ASP A 109 37.13 18.06 -5.31
N GLU A 110 37.12 17.55 -6.54
CA GLU A 110 38.10 16.61 -7.05
C GLU A 110 39.41 17.29 -7.50
N SER A 111 39.52 18.63 -7.38
CA SER A 111 40.70 19.37 -7.85
C SER A 111 41.95 19.21 -6.97
N ILE A 112 41.78 18.77 -5.71
CA ILE A 112 42.85 18.71 -4.70
C ILE A 112 43.17 17.27 -4.25
N ILE A 113 42.32 16.30 -4.61
CA ILE A 113 42.43 14.91 -4.16
C ILE A 113 42.63 13.96 -5.35
N SER A 114 43.28 12.83 -5.10
CA SER A 114 43.43 11.81 -6.12
C SER A 114 42.08 11.15 -6.45
N GLN A 115 41.98 10.56 -7.64
CA GLN A 115 40.77 9.85 -8.07
C GLN A 115 40.44 8.63 -7.18
N GLU A 116 41.46 7.98 -6.60
CA GLU A 116 41.25 6.88 -5.66
C GLU A 116 40.67 7.39 -4.33
N GLU A 117 41.20 8.48 -3.78
CA GLU A 117 40.69 9.10 -2.55
C GLU A 117 39.26 9.62 -2.73
N SER A 118 38.95 10.25 -3.88
CA SER A 118 37.59 10.72 -4.16
C SER A 118 36.60 9.56 -4.20
N GLN A 119 36.96 8.45 -4.84
CA GLN A 119 36.14 7.24 -4.90
C GLN A 119 35.93 6.60 -3.51
N ILE A 120 36.96 6.57 -2.66
CA ILE A 120 36.85 6.10 -1.27
C ILE A 120 35.85 6.96 -0.50
N LEU A 121 35.95 8.29 -0.60
CA LEU A 121 35.03 9.22 0.06
C LEU A 121 33.59 9.08 -0.45
N TYR A 122 33.38 8.92 -1.75
CA TYR A 122 32.06 8.63 -2.31
C TYR A 122 31.48 7.30 -1.77
N ASN A 123 32.32 6.26 -1.65
CA ASN A 123 31.90 4.99 -1.09
C ASN A 123 31.52 5.10 0.40
N GLN A 124 32.29 5.86 1.18
CA GLN A 124 31.97 6.15 2.58
C GLN A 124 30.64 6.91 2.71
N MET A 125 30.42 7.95 1.89
CA MET A 125 29.17 8.70 1.88
C MET A 125 27.97 7.86 1.45
N ARG A 126 28.15 6.97 0.49
CA ARG A 126 27.13 5.99 0.10
C ARG A 126 26.78 5.07 1.26
N GLN A 127 27.77 4.60 2.03
CA GLN A 127 27.54 3.77 3.20
C GLN A 127 26.81 4.53 4.32
N ILE A 128 27.22 5.77 4.61
CA ILE A 128 26.54 6.64 5.59
C ILE A 128 25.08 6.84 5.22
N THR A 129 24.82 7.18 3.95
CA THR A 129 23.44 7.37 3.44
C THR A 129 22.61 6.09 3.56
N LYS A 130 23.20 4.94 3.28
CA LYS A 130 22.54 3.64 3.43
C LYS A 130 22.21 3.37 4.91
N ASN A 131 23.17 3.54 5.80
CA ASN A 131 22.99 3.34 7.25
C ASN A 131 21.89 4.25 7.79
N TYR A 132 21.92 5.55 7.44
CA TYR A 132 20.88 6.50 7.83
C TYR A 132 19.48 6.02 7.43
N ARG A 133 19.31 5.56 6.18
CA ARG A 133 18.01 5.06 5.69
C ARG A 133 17.53 3.85 6.49
N VAL A 134 18.42 2.89 6.72
CA VAL A 134 18.12 1.68 7.48
C VAL A 134 17.73 2.03 8.91
N GLU A 135 18.55 2.81 9.61
CA GLU A 135 18.29 3.22 11.00
C GLU A 135 16.97 3.99 11.11
N THR A 136 16.72 4.94 10.20
CA THR A 136 15.48 5.72 10.21
C THR A 136 14.25 4.84 9.94
N MET A 137 14.35 3.87 9.02
CA MET A 137 13.27 2.92 8.76
C MET A 137 13.00 2.02 9.97
N THR A 138 14.05 1.50 10.61
CA THR A 138 13.95 0.68 11.81
C THR A 138 13.30 1.44 12.97
N LEU A 139 13.74 2.68 13.22
CA LEU A 139 13.13 3.53 14.26
C LEU A 139 11.66 3.81 13.98
N TYR A 140 11.32 4.05 12.70
CA TYR A 140 9.94 4.29 12.31
C TYR A 140 9.03 3.06 12.45
N GLU A 141 9.56 1.86 12.16
CA GLU A 141 8.88 0.60 12.43
C GLU A 141 8.65 0.38 13.92
N GLN A 142 9.69 0.54 14.74
CA GLN A 142 9.61 0.39 16.19
C GLN A 142 8.58 1.34 16.81
N ALA A 143 8.60 2.61 16.40
CA ALA A 143 7.61 3.59 16.85
C ALA A 143 6.18 3.16 16.48
N SER A 144 5.98 2.73 15.23
CA SER A 144 4.67 2.30 14.73
C SER A 144 4.17 1.01 15.40
N ALA A 145 5.08 0.07 15.68
CA ALA A 145 4.80 -1.15 16.44
C ALA A 145 4.32 -0.81 17.85
N ARG A 146 5.06 0.07 18.54
CA ARG A 146 4.70 0.51 19.90
C ARG A 146 3.35 1.23 19.95
N GLU A 147 3.10 2.14 19.00
CA GLU A 147 1.79 2.79 18.89
C GLU A 147 0.65 1.78 18.68
N TYR A 148 0.88 0.76 17.85
CA TYR A 148 -0.08 -0.31 17.61
C TYR A 148 -0.33 -1.17 18.85
N GLU A 149 0.72 -1.55 19.58
CA GLU A 149 0.63 -2.32 20.82
C GLU A 149 -0.12 -1.57 21.92
N LEU A 150 0.18 -0.28 22.13
CA LEU A 150 -0.49 0.55 23.14
C LEU A 150 -2.00 0.56 22.91
N ILE A 151 -2.44 0.84 21.68
CA ILE A 151 -3.87 0.89 21.36
C ILE A 151 -4.50 -0.51 21.41
N THR A 152 -3.75 -1.57 21.08
CA THR A 152 -4.24 -2.95 21.21
C THR A 152 -4.52 -3.29 22.67
N ASN A 153 -3.67 -2.83 23.61
CA ASN A 153 -3.88 -3.03 25.03
C ASN A 153 -5.02 -2.19 25.60
N GLU A 154 -5.38 -1.06 24.98
CA GLU A 154 -6.53 -0.24 25.39
C GLU A 154 -7.90 -0.79 24.95
N ILE A 155 -7.90 -1.73 24.00
CA ILE A 155 -9.09 -2.40 23.46
C ILE A 155 -9.34 -3.76 24.11
N LYS A 156 -8.27 -4.43 24.56
CA LYS A 156 -8.36 -5.65 25.37
C LYS A 156 -8.93 -5.35 26.75
#